data_AF-A0A328Q4C4-F1
#
_entry.id   AF-A0A328Q4C4-F1
#
_cell.length_a   1.000
_cell.length_b   1.000
_cell.length_c   1.000
_cell.angle_alpha   90.00
_cell.angle_beta   90.00
_cell.angle_gamma   90.00
#
_symmetry.space_group_name_H-M   'P 1'
#
loop_
_entity.id
_entity.type
_entity.pdbx_description
1 polymer ?
#
loop_
_entity_poly.entity_id
_entity_poly.type
_entity_poly.pdbx_seq_one_letter_code
_entity_poly.pdbx_strand_id
1 'polypeptide(L)'
;MLKKVHDSIQCLQYQLRSIKEYKPKYILADKAYDTEKIKKTIIEETTAIPQTKKHQKTGKYRTKYRAIFWQKIYNYRNQVECVNSVEKRLFGGINTSRSRKLQIKET
;
A
#
# COMPACT_ATOMS: atom_id res chain seq x y z
N MET A 1 20.30 -11.47 7.80
CA MET A 1 19.52 -10.74 6.77
C MET A 1 18.20 -10.29 7.41
N LEU A 2 18.17 -9.11 8.03
CA LEU A 2 16.99 -8.59 8.72
C LEU A 2 15.91 -8.23 7.70
N LYS A 3 14.75 -8.90 7.74
CA LYS A 3 13.58 -8.51 6.96
C LYS A 3 13.10 -7.16 7.50
N LYS A 4 13.09 -6.13 6.64
CA LYS A 4 12.54 -4.81 6.96
C LYS A 4 11.12 -4.98 7.53
N VAL A 5 10.93 -4.58 8.78
CA VAL A 5 9.66 -4.72 9.53
C VAL A 5 8.53 -3.86 8.94
N HIS A 6 8.88 -2.91 8.07
CA HIS A 6 7.96 -2.01 7.38
C HIS A 6 6.97 -2.72 6.44
N ASP A 7 7.34 -3.90 5.92
CA ASP A 7 6.50 -4.69 5.01
C ASP A 7 5.69 -5.79 5.73
N SER A 8 5.63 -5.72 7.07
CA SER A 8 4.89 -6.69 7.88
C SER A 8 3.38 -6.55 7.69
N ILE A 9 2.68 -7.69 7.60
CA ILE A 9 1.20 -7.72 7.52
C ILE A 9 0.59 -6.92 8.67
N GLN A 10 1.21 -6.94 9.85
CA GLN A 10 0.76 -6.23 11.03
C GLN A 10 0.69 -4.71 10.84
N CYS A 11 1.65 -4.12 10.12
CA CYS A 11 1.62 -2.69 9.77
C CYS A 11 0.46 -2.36 8.82
N LEU A 12 0.19 -3.23 7.84
CA LEU A 12 -0.96 -3.10 6.95
C LEU A 12 -2.28 -3.15 7.73
N GLN A 13 -2.43 -4.10 8.66
CA GLN A 13 -3.67 -4.22 9.44
C GLN A 13 -3.94 -2.98 10.28
N TYR A 14 -2.89 -2.40 10.88
CA TYR A 14 -3.00 -1.15 11.62
C TYR A 14 -3.45 0.02 10.72
N GLN A 15 -2.84 0.15 9.54
CA GLN A 15 -3.20 1.17 8.55
C GLN A 15 -4.62 0.96 8.02
N LEU A 16 -5.04 -0.28 7.75
CA LEU A 16 -6.40 -0.56 7.30
C LEU A 16 -7.41 -0.18 8.37
N ARG A 17 -7.14 -0.46 9.65
CA ARG A 17 -8.02 -0.04 10.77
C ARG A 17 -8.20 1.47 10.84
N SER A 18 -7.14 2.27 10.65
CA SER A 18 -7.28 3.73 10.64
C SER A 18 -8.03 4.24 9.40
N ILE A 19 -7.91 3.55 8.27
CA ILE A 19 -8.59 3.93 7.03
C ILE A 19 -10.07 3.51 7.02
N LYS A 20 -10.48 2.51 7.81
CA LYS A 20 -11.88 2.01 7.85
C LYS A 20 -12.91 3.10 8.12
N GLU A 21 -12.58 4.08 8.95
CA GLU A 21 -13.47 5.21 9.27
C GLU A 21 -13.92 5.97 8.02
N TYR A 22 -13.02 6.12 7.04
CA TYR A 22 -13.28 6.84 5.80
C TYR A 22 -14.06 6.03 4.76
N LYS A 23 -14.40 4.76 5.06
CA LYS A 23 -15.15 3.84 4.17
C LYS A 23 -14.65 3.88 2.71
N PRO A 24 -13.36 3.57 2.47
CA PRO A 24 -12.77 3.68 1.14
C PRO A 24 -13.50 2.77 0.14
N LYS A 25 -13.80 3.32 -1.05
CA LYS A 25 -14.39 2.54 -2.15
C LYS A 25 -13.36 1.64 -2.83
N TYR A 26 -12.11 2.10 -2.91
CA TYR A 26 -11.00 1.38 -3.53
C TYR A 26 -9.71 1.61 -2.76
N ILE A 27 -8.83 0.61 -2.83
CA ILE A 27 -7.47 0.70 -2.29
C ILE A 27 -6.49 0.43 -3.42
N LEU A 28 -5.50 1.31 -3.53
CA LEU A 28 -4.40 1.22 -4.47
C LEU A 28 -3.14 0.78 -3.72
N ALA A 29 -2.50 -0.27 -4.22
CA ALA A 29 -1.17 -0.66 -3.78
C ALA A 29 -0.15 -0.30 -4.86
N ASP A 30 1.02 0.15 -4.43
CA ASP A 30 2.16 0.23 -5.32
C ASP A 30 2.56 -1.18 -5.82
N LYS A 31 3.26 -1.26 -6.96
CA LYS A 31 3.63 -2.50 -7.63
C LYS A 31 4.44 -3.43 -6.71
N ALA A 32 5.34 -2.89 -5.89
CA ALA A 32 6.14 -3.69 -4.96
C ALA A 32 5.28 -4.30 -3.84
N TYR A 33 4.15 -3.67 -3.53
CA TYR A 33 3.23 -4.03 -2.45
C TYR A 33 1.97 -4.76 -2.93
N ASP A 34 1.78 -4.89 -4.25
CA ASP A 34 0.75 -5.76 -4.80
C ASP A 34 1.17 -7.21 -4.58
N THR A 35 0.86 -7.79 -3.42
CA THR A 35 1.01 -9.20 -3.08
C THR A 35 -0.33 -9.85 -2.77
N GLU A 36 -0.42 -11.18 -2.93
CA GLU A 36 -1.68 -11.90 -2.65
C GLU A 36 -2.08 -11.84 -1.17
N LYS A 37 -1.10 -11.88 -0.27
CA LYS A 37 -1.32 -11.75 1.18
C LYS A 37 -1.94 -10.39 1.53
N ILE A 38 -1.36 -9.30 1.01
CA ILE A 38 -1.86 -7.94 1.22
C ILE A 38 -3.29 -7.80 0.67
N LYS A 39 -3.57 -8.35 -0.51
CA LYS A 39 -4.92 -8.33 -1.08
C LYS A 39 -5.93 -9.11 -0.25
N LYS A 40 -5.55 -10.30 0.22
CA LYS A 40 -6.37 -11.10 1.13
C LYS A 40 -6.74 -10.28 2.37
N THR A 41 -5.75 -9.66 3.03
CA THR A 41 -5.95 -8.82 4.21
C THR A 41 -6.85 -7.62 3.93
N ILE A 42 -6.66 -6.93 2.80
CA ILE A 42 -7.53 -5.80 2.41
C ILE A 42 -8.99 -6.24 2.30
N ILE A 43 -9.25 -7.38 1.65
CA ILE A 43 -10.61 -7.89 1.43
C ILE A 43 -11.25 -8.39 2.73
N GLU A 44 -10.46 -9.00 3.61
CA GLU A 44 -10.94 -9.50 4.90
C GLU A 44 -11.23 -8.36 5.88
N GLU A 45 -10.42 -7.30 5.84
CA GLU A 45 -10.56 -6.21 6.81
C GLU A 45 -11.42 -5.05 6.32
N THR A 46 -11.58 -4.85 5.02
CA THR A 46 -12.31 -3.71 4.45
C THR A 46 -13.26 -4.14 3.34
N THR A 47 -14.31 -3.34 3.11
CA THR A 47 -15.23 -3.50 1.98
C THR A 47 -14.68 -2.91 0.67
N ALA A 48 -13.44 -2.39 0.69
CA ALA A 48 -12.85 -1.71 -0.44
C ALA A 48 -12.45 -2.68 -1.55
N ILE A 49 -12.55 -2.22 -2.80
CA ILE A 49 -12.14 -3.01 -3.95
C ILE A 49 -10.63 -2.79 -4.21
N PRO A 50 -9.79 -3.83 -4.06
CA PRO A 50 -8.38 -3.71 -4.38
C PRO A 50 -8.19 -3.62 -5.90
N GLN A 51 -7.54 -2.55 -6.37
CA GLN A 51 -7.24 -2.40 -7.80
C GLN A 51 -5.99 -3.18 -8.18
N THR A 52 -6.12 -4.01 -9.21
CA THR A 52 -5.07 -4.95 -9.65
C THR A 52 -4.70 -4.68 -11.09
N LYS A 53 -3.40 -4.57 -11.41
CA LYS A 53 -2.99 -4.40 -12.81
C LYS A 53 -3.55 -5.53 -13.70
N LYS A 54 -4.07 -5.17 -14.87
CA LYS A 54 -4.77 -6.03 -15.83
C LYS A 54 -4.05 -7.33 -16.24
N HIS A 55 -2.73 -7.44 -16.05
CA HIS A 55 -1.90 -8.57 -16.51
C HIS A 55 -1.39 -9.50 -15.39
N GLN A 56 -1.98 -9.48 -14.20
CA GLN A 56 -1.63 -10.49 -13.20
C GLN A 56 -2.18 -11.86 -13.61
N LYS A 57 -1.26 -12.84 -13.74
CA LYS A 57 -1.54 -14.19 -14.24
C LYS A 57 -1.92 -15.19 -13.15
N THR A 58 -1.54 -14.91 -11.89
CA THR A 58 -1.64 -15.88 -10.78
C THR A 58 -2.13 -15.24 -9.48
N GLY A 59 -2.80 -16.06 -8.66
CA GLY A 59 -3.34 -15.71 -7.34
C GLY A 59 -4.87 -15.60 -7.33
N LYS A 60 -5.52 -16.30 -6.39
CA LYS A 60 -6.98 -16.41 -6.28
C LYS A 60 -7.64 -15.03 -6.17
N TYR A 61 -7.14 -14.22 -5.25
CA TYR A 61 -7.69 -12.88 -5.02
C TYR A 61 -7.33 -11.92 -6.16
N ARG A 62 -6.12 -12.00 -6.71
CA ARG A 62 -5.69 -11.14 -7.82
C ARG A 62 -6.51 -11.37 -9.09
N THR A 63 -6.79 -12.62 -9.42
CA THR A 63 -7.62 -12.99 -10.57
C THR A 63 -9.07 -12.57 -10.38
N LYS A 64 -9.63 -12.71 -9.17
CA LYS A 64 -11.02 -12.31 -8.86
C LYS A 64 -11.30 -10.84 -9.16
N TYR A 65 -10.39 -9.94 -8.77
CA TYR A 65 -10.57 -8.49 -8.97
C TYR A 65 -10.02 -7.96 -10.28
N ARG A 66 -9.48 -8.84 -11.15
CA ARG A 66 -9.00 -8.47 -12.49
C ARG A 66 -10.12 -7.94 -13.39
N ALA A 67 -11.33 -8.50 -13.27
CA ALA A 67 -12.49 -8.08 -14.06
C ALA A 67 -13.02 -6.69 -13.65
N ILE A 68 -12.74 -6.26 -12.40
CA ILE A 68 -13.23 -5.00 -11.81
C ILE A 68 -12.13 -3.93 -11.84
N PHE A 69 -11.15 -4.10 -12.74
CA PHE A 69 -10.03 -3.19 -12.86
C PHE A 69 -10.41 -1.91 -13.61
N TRP A 70 -10.19 -0.76 -12.97
CA TRP A 70 -10.41 0.55 -13.56
C TRP A 70 -9.09 1.30 -13.75
N GLN A 71 -8.63 1.38 -15.00
CA GLN A 71 -7.35 2.03 -15.34
C GLN A 71 -7.28 3.49 -14.85
N LYS A 72 -8.39 4.25 -14.98
CA LYS A 72 -8.45 5.64 -14.50
C LYS A 72 -8.15 5.75 -13.01
N ILE A 73 -8.71 4.85 -12.20
CA ILE A 73 -8.49 4.82 -10.76
C ILE A 73 -7.06 4.36 -10.45
N TYR A 74 -6.56 3.36 -11.17
CA TYR A 74 -5.19 2.89 -10.99
C TYR A 74 -4.14 3.98 -11.26
N ASN A 75 -4.40 4.90 -12.19
CA ASN A 75 -3.49 6.01 -12.51
C ASN A 75 -3.32 7.01 -11.35
N TYR A 76 -4.23 7.07 -10.37
CA TYR A 76 -4.07 7.95 -9.19
C TYR A 76 -2.84 7.60 -8.35
N ARG A 77 -2.26 6.40 -8.51
CA ARG A 77 -0.96 6.06 -7.89
C ARG A 77 0.15 7.07 -8.21
N ASN A 78 0.08 7.69 -9.40
CA ASN A 78 1.09 8.65 -9.86
C ASN A 78 1.12 9.90 -8.97
N GLN A 79 0.00 10.24 -8.33
CA GLN A 79 -0.04 11.36 -7.38
C GLN A 79 0.82 11.08 -6.16
N VAL A 80 0.72 9.87 -5.60
CA VAL A 80 1.53 9.42 -4.46
C VAL A 80 3.01 9.32 -4.85
N GLU A 81 3.32 8.80 -6.05
CA GLU A 81 4.69 8.77 -6.56
C GLU A 81 5.30 10.17 -6.73
N CYS A 82 4.49 11.14 -7.19
CA CYS A 82 4.88 12.54 -7.31
C CYS A 82 5.22 13.14 -5.93
N VAL A 83 4.34 12.96 -4.94
CA VAL A 83 4.56 13.42 -3.56
C VAL A 83 5.85 12.81 -2.99
N ASN A 84 5.99 11.49 -3.08
CA ASN A 84 7.20 10.80 -2.62
C ASN A 84 8.47 11.30 -3.33
N SER A 85 8.38 11.65 -4.62
CA SER A 85 9.51 12.18 -5.40
C SER A 85 9.90 13.59 -4.97
N VAL A 86 8.91 14.45 -4.70
CA VAL A 86 9.14 15.80 -4.17
C VAL A 86 9.76 15.74 -2.78
N GLU A 87 9.21 14.90 -1.89
CA GLU A 87 9.77 14.69 -0.54
C GLU A 87 11.23 14.23 -0.60
N LYS A 88 11.53 13.21 -1.41
CA LYS A 88 12.91 12.70 -1.56
C LYS A 88 13.87 13.78 -2.06
N ARG A 89 13.44 14.62 -3.01
CA ARG A 89 14.24 15.74 -3.53
C ARG A 89 14.46 16.81 -2.48
N LEU A 90 13.42 17.16 -1.73
CA LEU A 90 13.49 18.17 -0.68
C LEU A 90 14.46 17.77 0.45
N PHE A 91 14.44 16.49 0.86
CA PHE A 91 15.26 15.98 1.96
C PHE A 91 16.57 15.32 1.51
N GLY A 92 16.97 15.46 0.23
CA GLY A 92 18.22 14.91 -0.28
C GLY A 92 18.37 13.39 -0.09
N GLY A 93 17.26 12.65 -0.06
CA GLY A 93 17.25 11.20 0.19
C GLY A 93 17.42 10.75 1.64
N ILE A 94 17.64 11.68 2.59
CA ILE A 94 17.79 11.37 4.02
C ILE A 94 16.63 12.01 4.78
N ASN A 95 15.58 11.22 5.02
CA ASN A 95 14.48 11.62 5.89
C ASN A 95 14.74 11.13 7.33
N THR A 96 15.55 11.87 8.08
CA THR A 96 15.74 11.63 9.51
C THR A 96 14.64 12.31 10.30
N SER A 97 13.94 11.53 11.12
CA SER A 97 13.05 12.09 12.13
C SER A 97 13.84 13.02 13.06
N ARG A 98 13.25 14.17 13.42
CA ARG A 98 13.81 15.09 14.43
C ARG A 98 13.78 14.53 15.86
N SER A 99 13.02 13.47 16.12
CA SER A 99 12.86 12.86 17.45
C SER A 99 13.17 11.37 17.45
N ARG A 100 13.93 10.92 18.46
CA ARG A 100 14.30 9.52 18.69
C ARG A 100 13.06 8.62 18.84
N LYS A 101 11.95 9.12 19.38
CA LYS A 101 10.68 8.36 19.52
C LYS A 101 10.08 7.90 18.19
N LEU A 102 10.24 8.69 17.14
CA LEU A 102 9.76 8.36 15.79
C LEU A 102 10.79 7.51 15.00
N GLN A 103 12.04 7.43 15.50
CA GLN A 103 13.14 6.67 14.90
C GLN A 103 13.20 5.24 15.47
N ILE A 104 12.81 5.02 16.73
CA ILE A 104 12.73 3.70 17.40
C ILE A 104 11.46 2.95 16.97
N LYS A 105 11.31 2.68 15.67
CA LYS A 105 10.32 1.71 15.19
C LYS A 105 10.99 0.45 14.62
N GLU A 106 12.32 0.40 14.65
CA GLU A 106 13.15 -0.69 14.11
C GLU A 106 13.88 -1.51 15.20
N THR A 107 13.43 -1.47 16.45
CA THR A 107 13.97 -2.32 17.53
C THR A 107 12.85 -3.15 18.12
#